data_AF-A0A6A6H3C2-F1
#
_entry.id   AF-A0A6A6H3C2-F1
#
_cell.length_a   1.000
_cell.length_b   1.000
_cell.length_c   1.000
_cell.angle_alpha   90.00
_cell.angle_beta   90.00
_cell.angle_gamma   90.00
#
_symmetry.space_group_name_H-M   'P 1'
#
loop_
_entity.id
_entity.type
_entity.pdbx_description
1 polymer ?
#
loop_
_entity_poly.entity_id
_entity_poly.type
_entity_poly.pdbx_seq_one_letter_code
_entity_poly.pdbx_strand_id
1 'polypeptide(L)'
;FLLACLHVQSLEGLTCQAEVEAALEGLSSSIDKAYAIAAKRINEQKPSQRRLVKRLIAWLAFSYEPLHSGLLRSALTAEPGDKTLDVKRMRDIKTILSFSAGLV
;
A
#
# COMPACT_ATOMS: atom_id res chain seq x y z
N PHE A 1 2.48 -1.43 -4.15
CA PHE A 1 3.89 -1.07 -4.03
C PHE A 1 4.76 -1.85 -4.99
N LEU A 2 4.22 -2.88 -5.67
CA LEU A 2 4.97 -3.72 -6.60
C LEU A 2 5.81 -2.94 -7.63
N LEU A 3 5.27 -1.90 -8.27
CA LEU A 3 6.04 -1.12 -9.26
C LEU A 3 7.22 -0.36 -8.64
N ALA A 4 7.02 0.29 -7.47
CA ALA A 4 8.11 0.93 -6.76
C ALA A 4 9.12 -0.09 -6.21
N CYS A 5 8.66 -1.25 -5.72
CA CYS A 5 9.54 -2.36 -5.33
C CYS A 5 10.36 -2.86 -6.52
N LEU A 6 9.75 -3.08 -7.70
CA LEU A 6 10.46 -3.50 -8.91
C LEU A 6 11.50 -2.46 -9.34
N HIS A 7 11.21 -1.17 -9.19
CA HIS A 7 12.19 -0.12 -9.46
C HIS A 7 13.34 -0.15 -8.46
N VAL A 8 13.07 -0.28 -7.16
CA VAL A 8 14.14 -0.40 -6.15
C VAL A 8 14.94 -1.69 -6.35
N GLN A 9 14.29 -2.80 -6.69
CA GLN A 9 14.94 -4.07 -7.03
C GLN A 9 15.77 -3.98 -8.31
N SER A 10 15.39 -3.15 -9.29
CA SER A 10 16.23 -2.92 -10.47
C SER A 10 17.54 -2.17 -10.15
N LEU A 11 17.61 -1.51 -9.00
CA LEU A 11 18.82 -0.91 -8.47
C LEU A 11 19.62 -1.89 -7.59
N GLU A 12 19.02 -3.03 -7.22
CA GLU A 12 19.66 -4.06 -6.43
C GLU A 12 20.75 -4.75 -7.26
N GLY A 13 22.01 -4.58 -6.87
CA GLY A 13 23.18 -5.13 -7.56
C GLY A 13 23.97 -4.11 -8.40
N LEU A 14 23.50 -2.87 -8.51
CA LEU A 14 24.33 -1.78 -9.05
C LEU A 14 25.39 -1.39 -8.02
N THR A 15 26.64 -1.28 -8.45
CA THR A 15 27.79 -1.05 -7.53
C THR A 15 28.47 0.29 -7.75
N CYS A 16 28.19 0.96 -8.87
CA CYS A 16 28.76 2.25 -9.22
C CYS A 16 27.69 3.34 -9.27
N GLN A 17 28.04 4.54 -8.79
CA GLN A 17 27.15 5.71 -8.81
C GLN A 17 26.65 6.02 -10.23
N ALA A 18 27.51 5.90 -11.25
CA ALA A 18 27.14 6.15 -12.64
C ALA A 18 26.08 5.15 -13.16
N GLU A 19 26.11 3.90 -12.70
CA GLU A 19 25.11 2.88 -13.05
C GLU A 19 23.76 3.21 -12.41
N VAL A 20 23.78 3.68 -11.15
CA VAL A 20 22.58 4.11 -10.43
C VAL A 20 21.97 5.34 -11.10
N GLU A 21 22.76 6.35 -11.46
CA GLU A 21 22.27 7.55 -12.15
C GLU A 21 21.65 7.21 -13.52
N ALA A 22 22.31 6.37 -14.32
CA ALA A 22 21.76 5.92 -15.61
C ALA A 22 20.46 5.10 -15.44
N ALA A 23 20.38 4.25 -14.40
CA ALA A 23 19.16 3.51 -14.09
C ALA A 23 18.02 4.44 -13.64
N LEU A 24 18.34 5.47 -12.85
CA LEU A 24 17.38 6.49 -12.41
C LEU A 24 16.88 7.38 -13.56
N GLU A 25 17.71 7.69 -14.55
CA GLU A 25 17.27 8.38 -15.77
C GLU A 25 16.30 7.53 -16.60
N GLY A 26 16.47 6.20 -16.57
CA GLY A 26 15.56 5.24 -17.18
C GLY A 26 14.28 4.97 -16.39
N LEU A 27 14.21 5.38 -15.11
CA LEU A 27 12.99 5.27 -14.30
C LEU A 27 11.92 6.21 -14.88
N SER A 28 11.05 5.65 -15.72
CA SER A 28 10.00 6.43 -16.37
C SER A 28 9.11 7.16 -15.36
N SER A 29 8.69 8.37 -15.71
CA SER A 29 7.59 9.12 -15.03
C SER A 29 6.22 8.41 -15.12
N SER A 30 6.18 7.19 -15.65
CA SER A 30 4.98 6.36 -15.69
C SER A 30 4.58 5.86 -14.29
N ILE A 31 5.49 5.85 -13.33
CA ILE A 31 5.21 5.50 -11.92
C ILE A 31 4.12 6.42 -11.36
N ASP A 32 4.29 7.73 -11.52
CA ASP A 32 3.31 8.72 -11.05
C ASP A 32 1.95 8.51 -11.71
N LYS A 33 1.95 8.22 -13.02
CA LYS A 33 0.72 7.90 -13.76
C LYS A 33 0.06 6.62 -13.25
N ALA A 34 0.84 5.57 -12.98
CA ALA A 34 0.34 4.31 -12.45
C ALA A 34 -0.27 4.49 -11.05
N TYR A 35 0.40 5.26 -10.17
CA TYR A 35 -0.12 5.64 -8.87
C TYR A 35 -1.40 6.47 -8.99
N ALA A 36 -1.43 7.48 -9.86
CA ALA A 36 -2.61 8.32 -10.08
C ALA A 36 -3.81 7.49 -10.58
N ILE A 37 -3.58 6.55 -11.50
CA ILE A 37 -4.62 5.64 -12.00
C ILE A 37 -5.14 4.74 -10.87
N ALA A 38 -4.24 4.15 -10.07
CA ALA A 38 -4.64 3.30 -8.95
C ALA A 38 -5.41 4.08 -7.87
N ALA A 39 -4.95 5.29 -7.53
CA ALA A 39 -5.64 6.19 -6.61
C ALA A 39 -7.02 6.59 -7.13
N LYS A 40 -7.15 6.87 -8.43
CA LYS A 40 -8.45 7.14 -9.08
C LYS A 40 -9.40 5.95 -8.92
N ARG A 41 -8.95 4.73 -9.25
CA ARG A 41 -9.74 3.50 -9.10
C ARG A 41 -10.20 3.28 -7.67
N ILE A 42 -9.34 3.52 -6.68
CA ILE A 42 -9.71 3.42 -5.25
C ILE A 42 -10.79 4.45 -4.88
N ASN A 43 -10.70 5.67 -5.44
CA ASN A 43 -11.68 6.71 -5.17
C ASN A 43 -13.05 6.43 -5.81
N GLU A 44 -13.09 5.72 -6.94
CA GLU A 44 -14.32 5.31 -7.65
C GLU A 44 -15.05 4.12 -6.98
N GLN A 45 -14.42 3.44 -6.01
CA GLN A 45 -15.07 2.34 -5.27
C GLN A 45 -16.22 2.81 -4.37
N LYS A 46 -17.04 1.85 -3.93
CA LYS A 46 -18.12 2.09 -2.96
C LYS A 46 -17.56 2.74 -1.69
N PRO A 47 -18.30 3.64 -1.02
CA PRO A 47 -17.79 4.40 0.13
C PRO A 47 -17.16 3.53 1.23
N SER A 48 -17.76 2.37 1.52
CA SER A 48 -17.26 1.41 2.51
C SER A 48 -15.93 0.76 2.11
N GLN A 49 -15.75 0.43 0.83
CA GLN A 49 -14.52 -0.17 0.29
C GLN A 49 -13.40 0.87 0.25
N ARG A 50 -13.69 2.05 -0.32
CA ARG A 50 -12.76 3.18 -0.36
C ARG A 50 -12.22 3.55 1.03
N ARG A 51 -13.10 3.59 2.04
CA ARG A 51 -12.71 3.88 3.43
C ARG A 51 -11.72 2.84 3.98
N LEU A 52 -11.97 1.56 3.73
CA LEU A 52 -11.06 0.48 4.18
C LEU A 52 -9.70 0.57 3.50
N VAL A 53 -9.67 0.77 2.18
CA VAL A 53 -8.41 0.82 1.43
C VAL A 53 -7.58 2.04 1.86
N LYS A 54 -8.21 3.19 2.09
CA LYS A 54 -7.51 4.37 2.62
C LYS A 54 -6.95 4.13 4.02
N ARG A 55 -7.69 3.43 4.90
CA ARG A 55 -7.20 3.04 6.23
C ARG A 55 -6.02 2.06 6.12
N LEU A 56 -6.10 1.09 5.21
CA LEU A 56 -5.00 0.16 4.92
C LEU A 56 -3.74 0.91 4.51
N ILE A 57 -3.84 1.80 3.53
CA ILE A 57 -2.69 2.59 3.05
C ILE A 57 -2.14 3.48 4.17
N ALA A 58 -3.00 4.12 4.97
CA ALA A 58 -2.56 4.94 6.10
C ALA A 58 -1.80 4.11 7.14
N TRP A 59 -2.29 2.92 7.50
CA TRP A 59 -1.59 2.03 8.42
C TRP A 59 -0.24 1.57 7.86
N LEU A 60 -0.16 1.27 6.57
CA LEU A 60 1.10 0.90 5.92
C LEU A 60 2.09 2.07 5.85
N ALA A 61 1.62 3.29 5.57
CA ALA A 61 2.48 4.46 5.38
C ALA A 61 2.92 5.13 6.69
N PHE A 62 2.10 5.07 7.74
CA PHE A 62 2.32 5.78 9.01
C PHE A 62 2.57 4.84 10.20
N SER A 63 2.74 3.53 9.97
CA SER A 63 3.14 2.62 11.05
C SER A 63 4.59 2.85 11.43
N TYR A 64 4.86 2.78 12.74
CA TYR A 64 6.21 2.90 13.28
C TYR A 64 7.11 1.71 12.90
N GLU A 65 6.52 0.51 12.82
CA GLU A 65 7.20 -0.71 12.39
C GLU A 65 6.41 -1.43 11.29
N PRO A 66 7.08 -2.28 10.47
CA PRO A 66 6.42 -3.10 9.47
C PRO A 66 5.27 -3.93 10.07
N LEU A 67 4.04 -3.62 9.64
CA LEU A 67 2.86 -4.31 10.14
C LEU A 67 2.76 -5.72 9.52
N HIS A 68 2.98 -6.72 10.36
CA HIS A 68 2.64 -8.10 10.02
C HIS A 68 1.13 -8.25 9.82
N SER A 69 0.71 -9.24 9.03
CA SER A 69 -0.69 -9.45 8.62
C SER A 69 -1.69 -9.50 9.79
N GLY A 70 -1.30 -10.07 10.94
CA GLY A 70 -2.12 -10.11 12.15
C GLY A 70 -2.32 -8.73 12.82
N LEU A 71 -1.27 -7.91 12.87
CA LEU A 71 -1.34 -6.55 13.41
C LEU A 71 -2.15 -5.65 12.48
N LEU A 72 -1.94 -5.77 11.18
CA LEU A 72 -2.69 -5.01 10.18
C LEU A 72 -4.20 -5.30 10.25
N ARG A 73 -4.58 -6.59 10.41
CA ARG A 73 -5.98 -6.99 10.60
C ARG A 73 -6.59 -6.35 11.85
N SER A 74 -5.84 -6.32 12.94
CA SER A 74 -6.29 -5.72 14.21
C SER A 74 -6.44 -4.20 14.06
N ALA A 75 -5.47 -3.54 13.45
CA ALA A 75 -5.47 -2.10 13.19
C ALA A 75 -6.60 -1.64 12.25
N LEU A 76 -7.00 -2.49 11.30
CA LEU A 76 -8.14 -2.25 10.40
C LEU A 76 -9.49 -2.49 11.07
N THR A 77 -9.52 -3.25 12.17
CA THR A 77 -10.74 -3.55 12.92
C THR A 77 -11.08 -2.44 13.92
N ALA A 78 -10.06 -1.80 14.50
CA ALA A 78 -10.23 -0.74 15.49
C ALA A 78 -10.89 0.52 14.90
N GLU A 79 -11.89 1.09 15.56
CA GLU A 79 -12.45 2.41 15.23
C GLU A 79 -12.04 3.45 16.30
N PRO A 80 -12.01 4.75 15.96
CA PRO A 80 -11.78 5.80 16.95
C PRO A 80 -12.78 5.68 18.12
N GLY A 81 -12.26 5.51 19.34
CA GLY A 81 -13.08 5.34 20.55
C GLY A 81 -13.34 3.89 20.96
N ASP A 82 -12.93 2.90 20.17
CA ASP A 82 -12.98 1.50 20.60
C ASP A 82 -12.00 1.26 21.76
N LYS A 83 -12.50 0.70 22.86
CA LYS A 83 -11.67 0.28 24.02
C LYS A 83 -11.17 -1.16 23.89
N THR A 84 -11.77 -1.95 23.00
CA THR A 84 -11.48 -3.36 22.76
C THR A 84 -11.69 -3.69 21.29
N LEU A 85 -10.93 -4.66 20.77
CA LEU A 85 -11.10 -5.14 19.39
C LEU A 85 -12.39 -5.97 19.27
N ASP A 86 -13.34 -5.47 18.49
CA ASP A 86 -14.55 -6.23 18.16
C ASP A 86 -14.25 -7.26 17.06
N VAL A 87 -14.09 -8.52 17.46
CA VAL A 87 -13.79 -9.64 16.56
C VAL A 87 -14.86 -9.82 15.48
N LYS A 88 -16.11 -9.39 15.72
CA LYS A 88 -17.18 -9.46 14.71
C LYS A 88 -16.95 -8.49 13.55
N ARG A 89 -16.12 -7.46 13.73
CA ARG A 89 -15.73 -6.50 12.69
C ARG A 89 -14.46 -6.92 11.95
N MET A 90 -13.78 -7.98 12.40
CA MET A 90 -12.60 -8.49 11.70
C MET A 90 -12.98 -8.97 10.30
N ARG A 91 -12.25 -8.46 9.31
CA ARG A 91 -12.38 -8.89 7.92
C ARG A 91 -11.17 -9.70 7.53
N ASP A 92 -11.35 -10.62 6.60
CA ASP A 92 -10.22 -11.29 5.97
C ASP A 92 -9.35 -10.26 5.25
N ILE A 93 -8.05 -10.32 5.50
CA ILE A 93 -7.06 -9.45 4.89
C ILE A 93 -7.05 -9.61 3.37
N LYS A 94 -7.30 -10.82 2.85
CA LYS A 94 -7.38 -11.07 1.40
C LYS A 94 -8.50 -10.26 0.75
N THR A 95 -9.64 -10.17 1.40
CA THR A 95 -10.77 -9.35 0.92
C THR A 95 -10.40 -7.88 0.87
N ILE A 96 -9.66 -7.38 1.86
CA ILE A 96 -9.22 -5.98 1.89
C ILE A 96 -8.18 -5.71 0.79
N LEU A 97 -7.24 -6.64 0.61
CA LEU A 97 -6.23 -6.58 -0.46
C LEU A 97 -6.87 -6.61 -1.85
N SER A 98 -7.96 -7.35 -2.07
CA SER A 98 -8.67 -7.34 -3.35
C SER A 98 -9.21 -5.95 -3.73
N PHE A 99 -9.44 -5.07 -2.74
CA PHE A 99 -9.89 -3.70 -2.98
C PHE A 99 -8.72 -2.73 -3.21
N SER A 100 -7.46 -3.12 -2.99
CA SER A 100 -6.31 -2.23 -3.15
C SER A 100 -6.03 -1.85 -4.61
N ALA A 101 -6.75 -2.43 -5.58
CA ALA A 101 -6.56 -2.21 -7.02
C ALA A 101 -5.12 -2.45 -7.50
N GLY A 102 -4.39 -3.36 -6.83
CA GLY A 102 -2.98 -3.66 -7.12
C GLY A 102 -1.99 -2.67 -6.50
N LEU A 103 -2.46 -1.76 -5.64
CA LEU A 103 -1.62 -0.78 -4.95
C LEU A 103 -0.90 -1.39 -3.74
N VAL A 104 -1.39 -2.49 -3.17
CA VAL A 104 -0.75 -3.21 -2.05
C VAL A 104 -0.44 -4.60 -2.53
#